data_AF-A0A554L9P5-F1
#
_entry.id   AF-A0A554L9P5-F1
#
_cell.length_a   1.000
_cell.length_b   1.000
_cell.length_c   1.000
_cell.angle_alpha   90.00
_cell.angle_beta   90.00
_cell.angle_gamma   90.00
#
_symmetry.space_group_name_H-M   'P 1'
#
loop_
_entity.id
_entity.type
_entity.pdbx_description
1 polymer ?
#
loop_
_entity_poly.entity_id
_entity_poly.type
_entity_poly.pdbx_seq_one_letter_code
_entity_poly.pdbx_strand_id
1 'polypeptide(L)'
;MLVISIIALVAVYFIAYAIGSTKYPYEKVYWLFEAAHFTAGFFVAMFFSNFFSEPREIVAATFAIGLLWEIWEWIAWNVPSLRKKVFKMGTITLPDTILDLVLDTFGGVVFTLILL
;
A
#
# COMPACT_ATOMS: atom_id res chain seq x y z
N MET A 1 -19.13 4.05 1.38
CA MET A 1 -17.82 4.61 0.98
C MET A 1 -17.10 3.75 -0.07
N LEU A 2 -17.66 2.58 -0.39
CA LEU A 2 -17.12 1.58 -1.31
C LEU A 2 -16.60 2.10 -2.67
N VAL A 3 -17.42 2.85 -3.42
CA VAL A 3 -17.01 3.31 -4.77
C VAL A 3 -15.84 4.30 -4.67
N ILE A 4 -15.86 5.18 -3.67
CA ILE A 4 -14.80 6.17 -3.44
C ILE A 4 -13.50 5.49 -3.07
N SER A 5 -13.52 4.50 -2.17
CA SER A 5 -12.31 3.77 -1.78
C SER A 5 -11.71 3.00 -2.96
N ILE A 6 -12.53 2.38 -3.82
CA ILE A 6 -12.04 1.70 -5.03
C ILE A 6 -11.38 2.70 -5.97
N ILE A 7 -12.02 3.82 -6.29
CA ILE A 7 -11.45 4.86 -7.17
C ILE A 7 -10.14 5.39 -6.60
N ALA A 8 -10.10 5.66 -5.29
CA ALA A 8 -8.92 6.17 -4.61
C ALA A 8 -7.76 5.16 -4.62
N LEU A 9 -8.01 3.88 -4.34
CA LEU A 9 -6.99 2.82 -4.42
C LEU A 9 -6.42 2.67 -5.83
N VAL A 10 -7.29 2.68 -6.83
CA VAL A 10 -6.87 2.66 -8.24
C VAL A 10 -6.01 3.87 -8.57
N ALA A 11 -6.40 5.06 -8.12
CA ALA A 11 -5.61 6.28 -8.30
C ALA A 11 -4.24 6.19 -7.62
N VAL A 12 -4.18 5.76 -6.35
CA VAL A 12 -2.92 5.57 -5.61
C VAL A 12 -1.99 4.63 -6.36
N TYR A 13 -2.50 3.48 -6.81
CA TYR A 13 -1.71 2.51 -7.57
C TYR A 13 -1.15 3.11 -8.88
N PHE A 14 -1.99 3.75 -9.68
CA PHE A 14 -1.53 4.32 -10.96
C PHE A 14 -0.59 5.50 -10.79
N ILE A 15 -0.77 6.33 -9.75
CA ILE A 15 0.15 7.42 -9.41
C ILE A 15 1.51 6.84 -9.00
N ALA A 16 1.53 5.88 -8.07
CA ALA A 16 2.75 5.22 -7.64
C ALA A 16 3.47 4.53 -8.81
N TYR A 17 2.71 3.84 -9.68
CA TYR A 17 3.25 3.20 -10.87
C TYR A 17 3.84 4.21 -11.90
N ALA A 18 3.15 5.33 -12.12
CA ALA A 18 3.60 6.37 -13.02
C ALA A 18 4.90 7.01 -12.52
N ILE A 19 4.98 7.33 -11.22
CA ILE A 19 6.19 7.85 -10.56
C ILE A 19 7.31 6.79 -10.63
N GLY A 20 6.99 5.53 -10.33
CA GLY A 20 7.84 4.35 -10.46
C GLY A 20 8.42 4.12 -11.85
N SER A 21 7.78 4.65 -12.88
CA SER A 21 8.20 4.53 -14.27
C SER A 21 9.00 5.74 -14.79
N THR A 22 9.17 6.78 -13.99
CA THR A 22 10.00 7.94 -14.36
C THR A 22 11.50 7.61 -14.30
N LYS A 23 12.33 8.51 -14.84
CA LYS A 23 13.80 8.43 -14.71
C LYS A 23 14.32 9.08 -13.43
N TYR A 24 13.44 9.48 -12.50
CA TYR A 24 13.87 10.11 -11.26
C TYR A 24 14.62 9.10 -10.40
N PRO A 25 15.69 9.50 -9.69
CA PRO A 25 16.34 8.63 -8.72
C PRO A 25 15.34 8.19 -7.65
N TYR A 26 15.30 6.88 -7.35
CA TYR A 26 14.41 6.28 -6.36
C TYR A 26 14.44 7.04 -5.02
N GLU A 27 15.64 7.38 -4.54
CA GLU A 27 15.88 8.11 -3.30
C GLU A 27 15.10 9.44 -3.20
N LYS A 28 14.85 10.13 -4.32
CA LYS A 28 14.13 11.42 -4.35
C LYS A 28 12.61 11.27 -4.30
N VAL A 29 12.12 10.11 -4.71
CA VAL A 29 10.69 9.79 -4.77
C VAL A 29 10.29 8.74 -3.73
N TYR A 30 11.23 8.27 -2.91
CA TYR A 30 11.02 7.24 -1.89
C TYR A 30 9.87 7.61 -0.93
N TRP A 31 9.88 8.84 -0.42
CA TRP A 31 8.82 9.34 0.46
C TRP A 31 7.41 9.31 -0.17
N LEU A 32 7.30 9.34 -1.50
CA LEU A 32 6.01 9.21 -2.20
C LEU A 32 5.50 7.77 -2.16
N PHE A 33 6.39 6.78 -2.20
CA PHE A 33 6.02 5.38 -2.03
C PHE A 33 5.58 5.11 -0.59
N GLU A 34 6.31 5.63 0.40
CA GLU A 34 5.87 5.58 1.81
C GLU A 34 4.50 6.26 2.02
N ALA A 35 4.31 7.44 1.43
CA ALA A 35 3.01 8.12 1.48
C ALA A 35 1.91 7.33 0.76
N ALA A 36 2.24 6.60 -0.31
CA ALA A 36 1.30 5.74 -1.02
C ALA A 36 0.85 4.56 -0.15
N HIS A 37 1.75 3.91 0.60
CA HIS A 37 1.40 2.85 1.56
C HIS A 37 0.44 3.35 2.63
N PHE A 38 0.78 4.46 3.29
CA PHE A 38 -0.12 5.08 4.27
C PHE A 38 -1.51 5.39 3.68
N THR A 39 -1.53 5.99 2.48
CA THR A 39 -2.78 6.37 1.81
C THR A 39 -3.57 5.15 1.34
N ALA A 40 -2.89 4.10 0.86
CA ALA A 40 -3.51 2.84 0.48
C ALA A 40 -4.15 2.17 1.71
N GLY A 41 -3.42 2.07 2.83
CA GLY A 41 -3.93 1.58 4.10
C GLY A 41 -5.21 2.28 4.56
N PHE A 42 -5.24 3.62 4.48
CA PHE A 42 -6.42 4.42 4.79
C PHE A 42 -7.63 4.06 3.91
N PHE A 43 -7.44 3.95 2.60
CA PHE A 43 -8.54 3.62 1.68
C PHE A 43 -8.93 2.14 1.70
N VAL A 44 -8.01 1.22 2.02
CA VAL A 44 -8.33 -0.18 2.29
C VAL A 44 -9.21 -0.29 3.53
N ALA A 45 -8.89 0.42 4.61
CA ALA A 45 -9.75 0.48 5.79
C ALA A 45 -11.14 1.08 5.48
N MET A 46 -11.18 2.14 4.66
CA MET A 46 -12.44 2.71 4.15
C MET A 46 -13.25 1.72 3.30
N PHE A 47 -12.58 0.84 2.55
CA PHE A 47 -13.24 -0.24 1.83
C PHE A 47 -13.83 -1.28 2.81
N PHE A 48 -13.03 -1.74 3.77
CA PHE A 48 -13.44 -2.75 4.74
C PHE A 48 -14.52 -2.28 5.72
N SER A 49 -14.63 -0.98 5.99
CA SER A 49 -15.72 -0.43 6.81
C SER A 49 -17.11 -0.58 6.19
N ASN A 50 -17.21 -0.95 4.90
CA ASN A 50 -18.50 -1.29 4.28
C ASN A 50 -18.93 -2.74 4.60
N PHE A 51 -18.05 -3.56 5.22
CA PHE A 51 -18.28 -4.99 5.48
C PHE A 51 -18.13 -5.36 6.96
N PHE A 52 -17.31 -4.62 7.72
CA PHE A 52 -17.09 -4.83 9.15
C PHE A 52 -17.56 -3.61 9.95
N SER A 53 -18.13 -3.85 11.12
CA SER A 53 -18.59 -2.80 12.04
C SER A 53 -17.57 -2.47 13.14
N GLU A 54 -16.68 -3.40 13.47
CA GLU A 54 -15.72 -3.24 14.56
C GLU A 54 -14.39 -2.69 14.04
N PRO A 55 -13.85 -1.57 14.61
CA PRO A 55 -12.57 -1.00 14.20
C PRO A 55 -11.41 -2.01 14.17
N ARG A 56 -11.38 -2.93 15.14
CA ARG A 56 -10.34 -3.98 15.22
C ARG A 56 -10.37 -4.93 14.01
N GLU A 57 -11.54 -5.25 13.47
CA GLU A 57 -11.69 -6.14 12.32
C GLU A 57 -11.23 -5.43 11.04
N ILE A 58 -11.54 -4.14 10.92
CA ILE A 58 -11.11 -3.31 9.79
C ILE A 58 -9.58 -3.17 9.76
N VAL A 59 -8.95 -2.88 10.91
CA VAL A 59 -7.49 -2.78 11.02
C VAL A 59 -6.84 -4.13 10.75
N ALA A 60 -7.39 -5.23 11.30
CA ALA A 60 -6.86 -6.58 11.05
C ALA A 60 -6.96 -6.97 9.56
N ALA A 61 -8.07 -6.66 8.89
CA ALA A 61 -8.24 -6.90 7.46
C ALA A 61 -7.29 -6.02 6.62
N THR A 62 -7.05 -4.78 7.03
CA THR A 62 -6.10 -3.87 6.38
C THR A 62 -4.67 -4.40 6.49
N PHE A 63 -4.24 -4.81 7.70
CA PHE A 63 -2.95 -5.45 7.92
C PHE A 63 -2.80 -6.74 7.09
N ALA A 64 -3.84 -7.57 7.03
CA ALA A 64 -3.80 -8.82 6.24
C ALA A 64 -3.60 -8.54 4.74
N ILE A 65 -4.26 -7.52 4.19
CA ILE A 65 -4.07 -7.10 2.80
C ILE A 65 -2.67 -6.52 2.57
N GLY A 66 -2.17 -5.67 3.48
CA GLY A 66 -0.79 -5.16 3.41
C GLY A 66 0.23 -6.30 3.44
N LEU A 67 0.07 -7.28 4.32
CA LEU A 67 0.95 -8.45 4.38
C LEU A 67 0.92 -9.27 3.09
N LEU A 68 -0.26 -9.47 2.50
CA LEU A 68 -0.37 -10.17 1.21
C LEU A 68 0.30 -9.39 0.07
N TRP A 69 0.24 -8.05 0.12
CA TRP A 69 0.93 -7.19 -0.81
C TRP A 69 2.46 -7.34 -0.70
N GLU A 70 3.01 -7.25 0.51
CA GLU A 70 4.45 -7.45 0.76
C GLU A 70 4.96 -8.83 0.32
N ILE A 71 4.17 -9.89 0.57
CA ILE A 71 4.48 -11.23 0.07
C ILE A 71 4.51 -11.24 -1.46
N TRP A 72 3.53 -10.61 -2.11
CA TRP A 72 3.50 -10.52 -3.57
C TRP A 72 4.70 -9.74 -4.11
N GLU A 73 5.09 -8.64 -3.47
CA GLU A 73 6.26 -7.85 -3.86
C GLU A 73 7.54 -8.68 -3.76
N TRP A 74 7.72 -9.39 -2.64
CA TRP A 74 8.85 -10.29 -2.45
C TRP A 74 8.89 -11.39 -3.52
N ILE A 75 7.74 -11.99 -3.86
CA ILE A 75 7.66 -12.98 -4.95
C ILE A 75 8.04 -12.33 -6.29
N ALA A 76 7.46 -11.18 -6.62
CA ALA A 76 7.70 -10.48 -7.88
C ALA A 76 9.16 -10.01 -8.00
N TRP A 77 9.81 -9.67 -6.90
CA TRP A 77 11.25 -9.40 -6.86
C TRP A 77 12.07 -10.66 -7.13
N ASN A 78 11.73 -11.80 -6.54
CA ASN A 78 12.50 -13.04 -6.74
C ASN A 78 12.28 -13.72 -8.10
N VAL A 79 11.24 -13.33 -8.85
CA VAL A 79 10.95 -13.84 -10.20
C VAL A 79 11.49 -12.87 -11.27
N PRO A 80 12.54 -13.20 -12.05
CA PRO A 80 13.19 -12.24 -12.95
C PRO A 80 12.29 -11.62 -14.02
N SER A 81 11.29 -12.37 -14.50
CA SER A 81 10.31 -11.89 -15.49
C SER A 81 9.33 -10.88 -14.92
N LEU A 82 9.04 -10.95 -13.62
CA LEU A 82 8.18 -10.02 -12.89
C LEU A 82 8.98 -8.81 -12.42
N ARG A 83 10.20 -9.02 -11.89
CA ARG A 83 11.09 -7.95 -11.41
C ARG A 83 11.23 -6.84 -12.44
N LYS A 84 11.53 -7.17 -13.70
CA LYS A 84 11.72 -6.19 -14.78
C LYS A 84 10.44 -5.43 -15.17
N LYS A 85 9.26 -5.97 -14.89
CA LYS A 85 7.96 -5.38 -15.26
C LYS A 85 7.40 -4.51 -14.13
N VAL A 86 7.58 -4.95 -12.89
CA VAL A 86 7.00 -4.36 -11.68
C VAL A 86 7.98 -3.39 -11.02
N PHE A 87 9.23 -3.80 -10.84
CA PHE A 87 10.24 -3.05 -10.10
C PHE A 87 11.25 -2.43 -11.06
N LYS A 88 10.99 -1.18 -11.45
CA LYS A 88 11.94 -0.36 -12.22
C LYS A 88 12.91 0.40 -11.32
N MET A 89 12.63 0.47 -10.01
CA MET A 89 13.38 1.27 -9.05
C MET A 89 13.47 0.54 -7.70
N GLY A 90 14.61 0.69 -7.02
CA GLY A 90 14.81 0.22 -5.65
C GLY A 90 15.12 -1.28 -5.51
N THR A 91 15.66 -1.63 -4.35
CA THR A 91 15.81 -3.02 -3.89
C THR A 91 14.82 -3.25 -2.76
N ILE A 92 14.08 -4.35 -2.79
CA ILE A 92 13.25 -4.73 -1.65
C ILE A 92 14.16 -5.18 -0.51
N THR A 93 14.10 -4.48 0.62
CA THR A 93 14.80 -4.85 1.85
C THR A 93 13.80 -5.18 2.95
N LEU A 94 14.20 -6.01 3.91
CA LEU A 94 13.34 -6.34 5.05
C LEU A 94 12.92 -5.11 5.87
N PRO A 95 13.81 -4.12 6.14
CA PRO A 95 13.40 -2.87 6.78
C PRO A 95 12.30 -2.12 6.01
N ASP A 96 12.41 -2.04 4.69
CA ASP A 96 11.41 -1.34 3.85
C ASP A 96 10.06 -2.05 3.93
N THR A 97 10.02 -3.38 3.72
CA THR A 97 8.79 -4.18 3.86
C THR A 97 8.13 -4.04 5.24
N ILE A 98 8.92 -3.96 6.31
CA ILE A 98 8.37 -3.74 7.67
C ILE A 98 7.76 -2.34 7.78
N LEU A 99 8.43 -1.32 7.25
CA LEU A 99 7.95 0.06 7.26
C LEU A 99 6.68 0.22 6.44
N ASP A 100 6.63 -0.36 5.24
CA ASP A 100 5.47 -0.35 4.34
C ASP A 100 4.25 -0.99 5.02
N LEU A 101 4.43 -2.15 5.67
CA LEU A 101 3.37 -2.79 6.44
C LEU A 101 2.91 -1.96 7.65
N VAL A 102 3.83 -1.27 8.32
CA VAL A 102 3.51 -0.33 9.41
C VAL A 102 2.70 0.84 8.88
N LEU A 103 3.08 1.41 7.72
CA LEU A 103 2.40 2.55 7.11
C LEU A 103 1.00 2.17 6.63
N ASP A 104 0.83 1.02 5.97
CA ASP A 104 -0.47 0.47 5.58
C ASP A 104 -1.40 0.34 6.79
N THR A 105 -0.88 -0.26 7.86
CA THR A 105 -1.64 -0.47 9.10
C THR A 105 -1.98 0.86 9.78
N PHE A 106 -1.02 1.78 9.82
CA PHE A 106 -1.19 3.10 10.43
C PHE A 106 -2.24 3.93 9.69
N GLY A 107 -2.25 3.90 8.35
CA GLY A 107 -3.30 4.50 7.55
C GLY A 107 -4.69 3.96 7.90
N GLY A 108 -4.79 2.64 8.08
CA GLY A 108 -6.03 2.00 8.53
C GLY A 108 -6.47 2.43 9.93
N VAL A 109 -5.54 2.49 10.88
CA VAL A 109 -5.81 3.00 12.24
C VAL A 109 -6.33 4.44 12.19
N VAL A 110 -5.65 5.32 11.44
CA VAL A 110 -6.06 6.73 11.28
C VAL A 110 -7.46 6.84 10.71
N PHE A 111 -7.81 6.04 9.69
CA PHE A 111 -9.17 5.98 9.17
C PHE A 111 -10.18 5.65 10.29
N THR A 112 -9.93 4.58 11.06
CA THR A 112 -10.85 4.14 12.11
C THR A 112 -10.98 5.12 13.27
N LEU A 113 -9.96 5.94 13.55
CA LEU A 113 -10.01 6.95 14.62
C LEU A 113 -10.75 8.22 14.22
N ILE A 114 -10.74 8.57 12.93
CA ILE A 114 -11.29 9.84 12.44
C ILE A 114 -12.73 9.66 11.92
N LEU A 115 -13.05 8.50 11.34
CA LEU A 115 -14.26 8.32 10.52
C LEU A 115 -15.20 7.20 11.01
N LEU A 116 -14.87 6.50 12.10
CA LEU A 116 -15.74 5.52 12.77
C LEU A 116 -15.88 5.87 14.26
#